data_AF-A0A538CRU3-F1
#
_entry.id   AF-A0A538CRU3-F1
#
_cell.length_a   1.000
_cell.length_b   1.000
_cell.length_c   1.000
_cell.angle_alpha   90.00
_cell.angle_beta   90.00
_cell.angle_gamma   90.00
#
_symmetry.space_group_name_H-M   'P 1'
#
loop_
_entity.id
_entity.type
_entity.pdbx_description
1 polymer ?
#
loop_
_entity_poly.entity_id
_entity_poly.type
_entity_poly.pdbx_seq_one_letter_code
_entity_poly.pdbx_strand_id
1 'polypeptide(L)'
;MGWRRTVLGATTKPSDETLTQWTRTLAAAAAFSAAAAAAAPAAWAHARMVSTRPGDGAVVASAPSQVTIRFDDTVRVLGRTTVVANSDKRPVTAGKPRASGRIVTIPLHKLRDGDYTVRWSVLSDDGHTVDGVFAFAVGAGRAPPTAALKAGGTNLTRGVISRWFFFAGLLVAVGVALFLPLAWRPALRSAGADQAEGALWALAFAGFLLVFLGAASLIPHHDPGTTRFGLAYEAGGIIAIVGATLSAIALVDRRLGRGAFICALALLPVPSVAGHALDRGQWPRPLNVAADILHVGAAAVWIGGLLALAIGLPRAARSLSAEQRARFTAALVPRLSAIALVSVAVIGVT
;
A
#
# COMPACT_ATOMS: atom_id res chain seq x y z
N MET A 1 29.78 61.85 35.30
CA MET A 1 29.54 60.99 34.12
C MET A 1 29.34 59.56 34.59
N GLY A 2 28.10 59.13 34.82
CA GLY A 2 27.76 57.78 35.28
C GLY A 2 27.06 57.00 34.17
N TRP A 3 27.70 55.94 33.68
CA TRP A 3 27.17 55.06 32.64
C TRP A 3 25.99 54.25 33.17
N ARG A 4 24.80 54.43 32.58
CA ARG A 4 23.65 53.55 32.80
C ARG A 4 23.87 52.26 32.01
N ARG A 5 24.02 51.13 32.72
CA ARG A 5 23.97 49.79 32.13
C ARG A 5 22.53 49.45 31.75
N THR A 6 22.28 49.32 30.46
CA THR A 6 21.06 48.73 29.89
C THR A 6 21.02 47.24 30.24
N VAL A 7 20.04 46.81 31.03
CA VAL A 7 19.80 45.40 31.32
C VAL A 7 19.21 44.75 30.07
N LEU A 8 19.98 43.85 29.45
CA LEU A 8 19.54 42.99 28.36
C LEU A 8 18.42 42.07 28.85
N GLY A 9 17.30 42.08 28.13
CA GLY A 9 16.13 41.24 28.39
C GLY A 9 16.51 39.76 28.38
N ALA A 10 16.15 39.06 29.45
CA ALA A 10 16.31 37.62 29.59
C ALA A 10 15.47 36.91 28.52
N THR A 11 16.13 36.27 27.55
CA THR A 11 15.50 35.28 26.67
C THR A 11 15.17 34.06 27.51
N THR A 12 13.91 33.93 27.94
CA THR A 12 13.42 32.74 28.64
C THR A 12 13.54 31.53 27.71
N LYS A 13 14.47 30.63 28.02
CA LYS A 13 14.55 29.29 27.43
C LYS A 13 13.17 28.64 27.63
N PRO A 14 12.50 28.09 26.60
CA PRO A 14 11.24 27.39 26.82
C PRO A 14 11.48 26.31 27.88
N SER A 15 10.67 26.33 28.94
CA SER A 15 10.79 25.38 30.05
C SER A 15 10.57 23.96 29.50
N ASP A 16 11.27 22.97 30.08
CA ASP A 16 11.14 21.55 29.71
C ASP A 16 9.66 21.09 29.72
N GLU A 17 8.79 21.74 30.49
CA GLU A 17 7.35 21.52 30.51
C GLU A 17 6.69 21.67 29.13
N THR A 18 7.08 22.68 28.33
CA THR A 18 6.46 22.93 27.03
C THR A 18 6.76 21.79 26.04
N LEU A 19 8.04 21.38 25.94
CA LEU A 19 8.45 20.23 25.12
C LEU A 19 7.79 18.92 25.59
N THR A 20 7.61 18.76 26.91
CA THR A 20 6.93 17.60 27.51
C THR A 20 5.43 17.59 27.24
N GLN A 21 4.81 18.77 27.09
CA GLN A 21 3.39 18.89 26.74
C GLN A 21 3.15 18.52 25.27
N TRP A 22 4.01 18.99 24.35
CA TRP A 22 3.91 18.64 22.93
C TRP A 22 4.10 17.13 22.67
N THR A 23 5.03 16.48 23.36
CA THR A 23 5.23 15.03 23.23
C THR A 23 4.03 14.23 23.75
N ARG A 24 3.40 14.66 24.85
CA ARG A 24 2.17 14.06 25.38
C ARG A 24 1.00 14.19 24.41
N THR A 25 0.79 15.36 23.82
CA THR A 25 -0.30 15.58 22.86
C THR A 25 -0.13 14.75 21.59
N LEU A 26 1.11 14.66 21.06
CA LEU A 26 1.42 13.80 19.92
C LEU A 26 1.22 12.31 20.22
N ALA A 27 1.62 11.87 21.42
CA ALA A 27 1.40 10.50 21.87
C ALA A 27 -0.10 10.17 22.01
N ALA A 28 -0.91 11.10 22.53
CA ALA A 28 -2.35 10.94 22.64
C ALA A 28 -3.03 10.86 21.26
N ALA A 29 -2.63 11.70 20.30
CA ALA A 29 -3.14 11.64 18.93
C ALA A 29 -2.76 10.33 18.23
N ALA A 30 -1.55 9.84 18.44
CA ALA A 30 -1.11 8.53 17.92
C ALA A 30 -1.91 7.38 18.54
N ALA A 31 -2.15 7.41 19.85
CA ALA A 31 -2.95 6.40 20.54
C ALA A 31 -4.41 6.38 20.08
N PHE A 32 -5.03 7.55 19.89
CA PHE A 32 -6.39 7.65 19.35
C PHE A 32 -6.47 7.08 17.92
N SER A 33 -5.49 7.41 17.07
CA SER A 33 -5.42 6.88 15.70
C SER A 33 -5.27 5.35 15.68
N ALA A 34 -4.44 4.80 16.58
CA ALA A 34 -4.27 3.36 16.73
C ALA A 34 -5.55 2.67 17.22
N ALA A 35 -6.27 3.28 18.17
CA ALA A 35 -7.55 2.77 18.67
C ALA A 35 -8.64 2.77 17.59
N ALA A 36 -8.73 3.84 16.79
CA ALA A 36 -9.66 3.93 15.67
C ALA A 36 -9.36 2.85 14.60
N ALA A 37 -8.07 2.63 14.29
CA ALA A 37 -7.66 1.57 13.37
C ALA A 37 -8.00 0.16 13.89
N ALA A 38 -7.90 -0.09 15.20
CA ALA A 38 -8.24 -1.37 15.80
C ALA A 38 -9.76 -1.64 15.83
N ALA A 39 -10.60 -0.60 15.76
CA ALA A 39 -12.05 -0.71 15.75
C ALA A 39 -12.67 -0.92 14.35
N ALA A 40 -11.86 -0.90 13.29
CA ALA A 40 -12.35 -1.10 11.93
C ALA A 40 -12.86 -2.55 11.74
N PRO A 41 -14.09 -2.77 11.24
CA PRO A 41 -14.62 -4.10 11.02
C PRO A 41 -13.79 -4.87 9.98
N ALA A 42 -13.63 -6.17 10.19
CA ALA A 42 -12.98 -7.05 9.22
C ALA A 42 -13.86 -7.16 7.96
N ALA A 43 -13.42 -6.57 6.85
CA ALA A 43 -14.05 -6.76 5.54
C ALA A 43 -13.50 -8.03 4.88
N TRP A 44 -14.38 -8.95 4.47
CA TRP A 44 -14.03 -10.14 3.70
C TRP A 44 -14.34 -9.87 2.23
N ALA A 45 -13.32 -9.55 1.43
CA ALA A 45 -13.47 -9.11 0.04
C ALA A 45 -13.00 -10.15 -1.00
N HIS A 46 -12.40 -11.25 -0.56
CA HIS A 46 -11.77 -12.23 -1.43
C HIS A 46 -12.78 -13.20 -2.03
N ALA A 47 -12.65 -13.50 -3.33
CA ALA A 47 -13.47 -14.51 -4.01
C ALA A 47 -13.37 -15.89 -3.33
N ARG A 48 -14.52 -16.49 -3.01
CA ARG A 48 -14.64 -17.84 -2.47
C ARG A 48 -15.17 -18.80 -3.53
N MET A 49 -14.60 -20.00 -3.58
CA MET A 49 -15.12 -21.08 -4.42
C MET A 49 -16.49 -21.53 -3.89
N VAL A 50 -17.53 -21.46 -4.74
CA VAL A 50 -18.92 -21.81 -4.40
C VAL A 50 -19.27 -23.23 -4.87
N SER A 51 -18.83 -23.62 -6.07
CA SER A 51 -19.14 -24.96 -6.59
C SER A 51 -18.21 -25.36 -7.73
N THR A 52 -18.00 -26.66 -7.92
CA THR A 52 -17.19 -27.24 -9.01
C THR A 52 -18.02 -28.23 -9.85
N ARG A 53 -17.63 -28.39 -11.11
CA ARG A 53 -18.13 -29.44 -12.02
C ARG A 53 -16.95 -30.05 -12.78
N PRO A 54 -16.62 -31.35 -12.59
CA PRO A 54 -17.16 -32.26 -11.57
C PRO A 54 -17.02 -31.72 -10.14
N GLY A 55 -17.89 -32.19 -9.24
CA GLY A 55 -17.84 -31.82 -7.82
C GLY A 55 -16.54 -32.29 -7.15
N ASP A 56 -16.14 -31.63 -6.06
CA ASP A 56 -15.03 -32.12 -5.23
C ASP A 56 -15.37 -33.50 -4.62
N GLY A 57 -14.48 -34.46 -4.79
CA GLY A 57 -14.66 -35.86 -4.42
C GLY A 57 -15.60 -36.65 -5.35
N ALA A 58 -16.10 -36.06 -6.44
CA ALA A 58 -17.06 -36.72 -7.31
C ALA A 58 -16.44 -37.86 -8.12
N VAL A 59 -17.20 -38.94 -8.27
CA VAL A 59 -16.89 -40.05 -9.18
C VAL A 59 -17.87 -39.98 -10.35
N VAL A 60 -17.35 -39.70 -11.54
CA VAL A 60 -18.16 -39.55 -12.76
C VAL A 60 -18.03 -40.78 -13.66
N ALA A 61 -19.15 -41.22 -14.24
CA ALA A 61 -19.17 -42.37 -15.12
C ALA A 61 -18.41 -42.14 -16.43
N SER A 62 -18.41 -40.91 -16.95
CA SER A 62 -17.78 -40.54 -18.22
C SER A 62 -16.79 -39.38 -18.03
N ALA A 63 -15.69 -39.44 -18.77
CA ALA A 63 -14.68 -38.38 -18.80
C ALA A 63 -15.29 -37.02 -19.20
N PRO A 64 -15.18 -35.96 -18.36
CA PRO A 64 -15.60 -34.63 -18.75
C PRO A 64 -14.63 -34.01 -19.77
N SER A 65 -15.14 -33.18 -20.66
CA SER A 65 -14.31 -32.40 -21.59
C SER A 65 -13.66 -31.17 -20.93
N GLN A 66 -14.18 -30.75 -19.78
CA GLN A 66 -13.69 -29.58 -19.03
C GLN A 66 -14.04 -29.67 -17.56
N VAL A 67 -13.28 -28.95 -16.73
CA VAL A 67 -13.63 -28.63 -15.35
C VAL A 67 -14.13 -27.19 -15.29
N THR A 68 -15.18 -26.96 -14.52
CA THR A 68 -15.72 -25.62 -14.24
C THR A 68 -15.71 -25.34 -12.74
N ILE A 69 -15.26 -24.14 -12.35
CA ILE A 69 -15.24 -23.66 -10.98
C ILE A 69 -16.02 -22.35 -10.92
N ARG A 70 -17.00 -22.25 -10.03
CA ARG A 70 -17.79 -21.04 -9.81
C ARG A 70 -17.39 -20.39 -8.49
N PHE A 71 -17.21 -19.08 -8.54
CA PHE A 71 -16.90 -18.21 -7.42
C PHE A 71 -18.09 -17.30 -7.09
N ASP A 72 -18.07 -16.69 -5.91
CA ASP A 72 -19.03 -15.66 -5.49
C ASP A 72 -18.65 -14.26 -5.97
N ASP A 73 -17.40 -14.06 -6.39
CA ASP A 73 -16.90 -12.84 -7.00
C ASP A 73 -16.20 -13.08 -8.35
N THR A 74 -15.95 -11.99 -9.09
CA THR A 74 -15.27 -12.00 -10.38
C THR A 74 -13.80 -12.37 -10.20
N VAL A 75 -13.30 -13.23 -11.09
CA VAL A 75 -11.94 -13.75 -10.98
C VAL A 75 -11.20 -13.73 -12.32
N ARG A 76 -9.88 -13.75 -12.26
CA ARG A 76 -8.97 -13.99 -13.39
C ARG A 76 -8.13 -15.22 -13.11
N VAL A 77 -7.91 -16.07 -14.12
CA VAL A 77 -7.06 -17.25 -13.99
C VAL A 77 -5.59 -16.85 -13.95
N LEU A 78 -4.84 -17.39 -13.00
CA LEU A 78 -3.38 -17.27 -12.92
C LEU A 78 -2.70 -18.53 -13.47
N GLY A 79 -1.43 -18.39 -13.87
CA GLY A 79 -0.67 -19.43 -14.60
C GLY A 79 -0.45 -20.77 -13.87
N ARG A 80 -0.78 -20.87 -12.58
CA ARG A 80 -0.63 -22.10 -11.76
C ARG A 80 -1.82 -23.07 -11.88
N THR A 81 -2.88 -22.69 -12.58
CA THR A 81 -4.11 -23.47 -12.76
C THR A 81 -3.89 -24.64 -13.72
N THR A 82 -4.13 -25.86 -13.25
CA THR A 82 -3.94 -27.10 -14.03
C THR A 82 -4.73 -28.27 -13.45
N VAL A 83 -4.97 -29.27 -14.29
CA VAL A 83 -5.47 -30.59 -13.88
C VAL A 83 -4.41 -31.63 -14.20
N VAL A 84 -4.16 -32.54 -13.26
CA VAL A 84 -3.20 -33.65 -13.40
C VAL A 84 -3.87 -35.00 -13.13
N ALA A 85 -3.36 -36.06 -13.76
CA ALA A 85 -3.65 -37.43 -13.35
C ALA A 85 -2.92 -37.74 -12.04
N ASN A 86 -3.59 -38.38 -11.08
CA ASN A 86 -3.00 -38.66 -9.76
C ASN A 86 -1.90 -39.72 -9.82
N SER A 87 -1.99 -40.66 -10.77
CA SER A 87 -1.05 -41.79 -10.91
C SER A 87 0.40 -41.36 -11.13
N ASP A 88 0.59 -40.29 -11.91
CA ASP A 88 1.91 -39.85 -12.36
C ASP A 88 2.10 -38.33 -12.33
N LYS A 89 1.09 -37.59 -11.84
CA LYS A 89 1.04 -36.12 -11.77
C LYS A 89 1.23 -35.44 -13.13
N ARG A 90 0.97 -36.15 -14.24
CA ARG A 90 1.06 -35.56 -15.58
C ARG A 90 -0.11 -34.60 -15.82
N PRO A 91 0.14 -33.39 -16.37
CA PRO A 91 -0.92 -32.48 -16.77
C PRO A 91 -1.82 -33.08 -17.85
N VAL A 92 -3.13 -32.96 -17.66
CA VAL A 92 -4.17 -33.39 -18.62
C VAL A 92 -5.02 -32.21 -19.11
N THR A 93 -4.54 -30.98 -18.91
CA THR A 93 -5.19 -29.73 -19.33
C THR A 93 -5.00 -29.52 -20.85
N ALA A 94 -6.08 -29.44 -21.63
CA ALA A 94 -6.06 -29.30 -23.10
C ALA A 94 -6.11 -27.85 -23.58
N GLY A 95 -5.23 -26.99 -23.07
CA GLY A 95 -5.13 -25.59 -23.47
C GLY A 95 -5.05 -24.64 -22.28
N LYS A 96 -5.26 -23.35 -22.54
CA LYS A 96 -5.21 -22.31 -21.50
C LYS A 96 -6.53 -22.27 -20.73
N PRO A 97 -6.53 -22.42 -19.39
CA PRO A 97 -7.72 -22.16 -18.60
C PRO A 97 -8.14 -20.69 -18.72
N ARG A 98 -9.44 -20.41 -18.61
CA ARG A 98 -10.02 -19.08 -18.82
C ARG A 98 -11.06 -18.76 -17.76
N ALA A 99 -11.22 -17.47 -17.46
CA ALA A 99 -12.31 -16.98 -16.62
C ALA A 99 -13.29 -16.15 -17.46
N SER A 100 -14.58 -16.31 -17.18
CA SER A 100 -15.67 -15.45 -17.65
C SER A 100 -16.50 -15.03 -16.43
N GLY A 101 -16.28 -13.79 -15.97
CA GLY A 101 -16.89 -13.30 -14.74
C GLY A 101 -16.47 -14.14 -13.53
N ARG A 102 -17.45 -14.82 -12.92
CA ARG A 102 -17.27 -15.65 -11.72
C ARG A 102 -17.00 -17.13 -12.03
N ILE A 103 -16.82 -17.49 -13.30
CA ILE A 103 -16.70 -18.88 -13.74
C ILE A 103 -15.32 -19.09 -14.38
N VAL A 104 -14.56 -20.04 -13.84
CA VAL A 104 -13.32 -20.54 -14.43
C VAL A 104 -13.59 -21.84 -15.16
N THR A 105 -13.12 -21.94 -16.40
CA THR A 105 -13.21 -23.13 -17.24
C THR A 105 -11.81 -23.63 -17.59
N ILE A 106 -11.56 -24.91 -17.31
CA ILE A 106 -10.30 -25.60 -17.54
C ILE A 106 -10.54 -26.71 -18.56
N PRO A 107 -10.11 -26.57 -19.83
CA PRO A 107 -10.30 -27.60 -20.84
C PRO A 107 -9.43 -28.83 -20.55
N LEU A 108 -9.93 -30.02 -20.87
CA LEU A 108 -9.25 -31.29 -20.60
C LEU A 108 -9.01 -32.09 -21.87
N HIS A 109 -7.89 -32.82 -21.89
CA HIS A 109 -7.69 -33.87 -22.89
C HIS A 109 -8.66 -35.03 -22.61
N LYS A 110 -8.80 -35.96 -23.55
CA LYS A 110 -9.58 -37.17 -23.32
C LYS A 110 -8.98 -37.94 -22.14
N LEU A 111 -9.75 -38.04 -21.06
CA LEU A 111 -9.33 -38.70 -19.84
C LEU A 111 -9.58 -40.22 -19.93
N ARG A 112 -8.70 -40.99 -19.31
CA ARG A 112 -8.91 -42.42 -19.03
C ARG A 112 -9.60 -42.56 -17.68
N ASP A 113 -10.05 -43.76 -17.36
CA ASP A 113 -10.47 -44.08 -15.99
C ASP A 113 -9.29 -43.87 -15.04
N GLY A 114 -9.51 -43.11 -13.98
CA GLY A 114 -8.41 -42.54 -13.22
C GLY A 114 -8.88 -41.51 -12.19
N ASP A 115 -8.00 -41.19 -11.24
CA ASP A 115 -8.21 -40.11 -10.28
C ASP A 115 -7.46 -38.89 -10.77
N TYR A 116 -8.09 -37.72 -10.63
CA TYR A 116 -7.58 -36.47 -11.16
C TYR A 116 -7.61 -35.40 -10.08
N THR A 117 -6.57 -34.58 -10.05
CA THR A 117 -6.49 -33.43 -9.15
C THR A 117 -6.52 -32.15 -9.94
N VAL A 118 -7.43 -31.26 -9.55
CA VAL A 118 -7.50 -29.88 -10.05
C VAL A 118 -6.83 -28.98 -9.05
N ARG A 119 -5.75 -28.31 -9.46
CA ARG A 119 -5.15 -27.20 -8.73
C ARG A 119 -5.47 -25.91 -9.46
N TRP A 120 -6.03 -24.94 -8.76
CA TRP A 120 -6.40 -23.66 -9.34
C TRP A 120 -5.77 -22.51 -8.55
N SER A 121 -5.56 -21.41 -9.26
CA SER A 121 -5.02 -20.15 -8.73
C SER A 121 -5.70 -19.02 -9.49
N VAL A 122 -6.37 -18.14 -8.77
CA VAL A 122 -7.14 -17.04 -9.35
C VAL A 122 -6.84 -15.72 -8.64
N LEU A 123 -6.91 -14.63 -9.38
CA LEU A 123 -6.89 -13.28 -8.86
C LEU A 123 -8.34 -12.77 -8.76
N SER A 124 -8.79 -12.52 -7.54
CA SER A 124 -10.09 -11.91 -7.22
C SER A 124 -10.10 -10.42 -7.61
N ASP A 125 -11.29 -9.83 -7.79
CA ASP A 125 -11.40 -8.42 -8.22
C ASP A 125 -10.81 -7.45 -7.18
N ASP A 126 -10.74 -7.88 -5.92
CA ASP A 126 -10.04 -7.22 -4.81
C ASP A 126 -8.51 -7.27 -4.85
N GLY A 127 -7.95 -7.84 -5.92
CA GLY A 127 -6.51 -7.92 -6.13
C GLY A 127 -5.82 -8.98 -5.29
N HIS A 128 -6.57 -9.86 -4.61
CA HIS A 128 -5.97 -10.98 -3.90
C HIS A 128 -5.92 -12.26 -4.73
N THR A 129 -4.77 -12.94 -4.64
CA THR A 129 -4.62 -14.29 -5.15
C THR A 129 -5.25 -15.28 -4.19
N VAL A 130 -6.11 -16.15 -4.71
CA VAL A 130 -6.72 -17.27 -3.99
C VAL A 130 -6.33 -18.56 -4.72
N ASP A 131 -5.85 -19.52 -3.94
CA ASP A 131 -5.43 -20.82 -4.44
C ASP A 131 -6.31 -21.92 -3.83
N GLY A 132 -6.49 -23.00 -4.57
CA GLY A 132 -7.18 -24.17 -4.05
C GLY A 132 -6.84 -25.45 -4.80
N VAL A 133 -7.30 -26.56 -4.22
CA VAL A 133 -7.14 -27.89 -4.79
C VAL A 133 -8.37 -28.72 -4.49
N PHE A 134 -8.78 -29.55 -5.44
CA PHE A 134 -9.83 -30.55 -5.25
C PHE A 134 -9.58 -31.75 -6.18
N ALA A 135 -10.31 -32.86 -5.97
CA ALA A 135 -10.12 -34.07 -6.78
C ALA A 135 -11.45 -34.61 -7.35
N PHE A 136 -11.39 -35.31 -8.47
CA PHE A 136 -12.51 -36.07 -9.05
C PHE A 136 -11.99 -37.34 -9.73
N ALA A 137 -12.83 -38.36 -9.84
CA ALA A 137 -12.48 -39.64 -10.47
C ALA A 137 -13.35 -39.92 -11.68
N VAL A 138 -12.78 -40.58 -12.68
CA VAL A 138 -13.48 -41.08 -13.87
C VAL A 138 -13.52 -42.62 -13.79
N GLY A 139 -14.69 -43.19 -14.07
CA GLY A 139 -14.95 -44.62 -14.05
C GLY A 139 -15.91 -45.01 -12.92
N ALA A 140 -16.96 -45.76 -13.24
CA ALA A 140 -17.99 -46.18 -12.27
C ALA A 140 -17.42 -47.12 -11.19
N GLY A 141 -17.98 -47.04 -9.98
CA GLY A 141 -17.64 -47.95 -8.87
C GLY A 141 -16.31 -47.66 -8.15
N ARG A 142 -15.64 -46.55 -8.47
CA ARG A 142 -14.41 -46.13 -7.78
C ARG A 142 -14.72 -45.44 -6.45
N ALA A 143 -13.79 -45.51 -5.51
CA ALA A 143 -13.86 -44.74 -4.27
C ALA A 143 -13.67 -43.23 -4.53
N PRO A 144 -14.16 -42.35 -3.66
CA PRO A 144 -13.86 -40.92 -3.74
C PRO A 144 -12.34 -40.67 -3.75
N PRO A 145 -11.82 -39.88 -4.71
CA PRO A 145 -10.39 -39.64 -4.84
C PRO A 145 -9.90 -38.65 -3.78
N THR A 146 -8.59 -38.67 -3.53
CA THR A 146 -7.91 -37.64 -2.75
C THR A 146 -7.01 -36.79 -3.64
N ALA A 147 -6.82 -35.53 -3.28
CA ALA A 147 -5.96 -34.63 -4.04
C ALA A 147 -4.48 -35.04 -3.95
N ALA A 148 -3.84 -35.25 -5.09
CA ALA A 148 -2.41 -35.57 -5.22
C ALA A 148 -1.51 -34.33 -5.22
N LEU A 149 -2.11 -33.13 -5.32
CA LEU A 149 -1.44 -31.84 -5.24
C LEU A 149 -1.90 -31.10 -3.97
N LYS A 150 -1.10 -30.12 -3.55
CA LYS A 150 -1.50 -29.13 -2.54
C LYS A 150 -1.87 -27.82 -3.22
N ALA A 151 -2.78 -27.06 -2.61
CA ALA A 151 -3.01 -25.68 -2.98
C ALA A 151 -1.69 -24.89 -2.90
N GLY A 152 -1.54 -23.87 -3.74
CA GLY A 152 -0.52 -22.85 -3.52
C GLY A 152 -0.79 -22.18 -2.17
N GLY A 153 0.23 -22.03 -1.33
CA GLY A 153 0.09 -21.21 -0.12
C GLY A 153 0.41 -19.77 -0.47
N THR A 154 -0.56 -18.87 -0.38
CA THR A 154 -0.26 -17.44 -0.21
C THR A 154 0.32 -17.25 1.18
N ASN A 155 1.56 -16.74 1.27
CA ASN A 155 2.14 -16.37 2.57
C ASN A 155 1.47 -15.07 3.05
N LEU A 156 0.34 -15.24 3.76
CA LEU A 156 -0.50 -14.14 4.22
C LEU A 156 0.30 -13.12 5.04
N THR A 157 1.17 -13.59 5.93
CA THR A 157 2.05 -12.74 6.75
C THR A 157 2.96 -11.87 5.88
N ARG A 158 3.58 -12.45 4.84
CA ARG A 158 4.40 -11.69 3.89
C ARG A 158 3.55 -10.65 3.17
N GLY A 159 2.41 -11.04 2.61
CA GLY A 159 1.53 -10.10 1.89
C GLY A 159 1.07 -8.92 2.75
N VAL A 160 0.74 -9.17 4.02
CA VAL A 160 0.38 -8.13 4.99
C VAL A 160 1.56 -7.19 5.24
N ILE A 161 2.74 -7.73 5.57
CA ILE A 161 3.94 -6.93 5.83
C ILE A 161 4.32 -6.08 4.61
N SER A 162 4.27 -6.65 3.41
CA SER A 162 4.62 -5.93 2.18
C SER A 162 3.66 -4.78 1.90
N ARG A 163 2.37 -4.93 2.19
CA ARG A 163 1.41 -3.82 2.11
C ARG A 163 1.66 -2.76 3.18
N TRP A 164 1.98 -3.14 4.41
CA TRP A 164 2.36 -2.18 5.44
C TRP A 164 3.58 -1.37 5.02
N PHE A 165 4.62 -2.00 4.45
CA PHE A 165 5.78 -1.29 3.94
C PHE A 165 5.40 -0.33 2.80
N PHE A 166 4.58 -0.79 1.86
CA PHE A 166 4.13 0.03 0.74
C PHE A 166 3.36 1.27 1.21
N PHE A 167 2.30 1.08 2.02
CA PHE A 167 1.45 2.18 2.47
C PHE A 167 2.14 3.11 3.47
N ALA A 168 2.89 2.56 4.45
CA ALA A 168 3.64 3.39 5.38
C ALA A 168 4.70 4.22 4.65
N GLY A 169 5.43 3.61 3.72
CA GLY A 169 6.39 4.30 2.88
C GLY A 169 5.76 5.42 2.05
N LEU A 170 4.59 5.15 1.44
CA LEU A 170 3.86 6.11 0.60
C LEU A 170 3.41 7.31 1.44
N LEU A 171 2.79 7.06 2.59
CA LEU A 171 2.33 8.11 3.50
C LEU A 171 3.49 9.00 3.96
N VAL A 172 4.68 8.43 4.20
CA VAL A 172 5.88 9.21 4.54
C VAL A 172 6.41 9.99 3.34
N ALA A 173 6.65 9.35 2.19
CA ALA A 173 7.27 10.00 1.04
C ALA A 173 6.40 11.12 0.47
N VAL A 174 5.11 10.83 0.23
CA VAL A 174 4.12 11.81 -0.23
C VAL A 174 3.90 12.89 0.83
N GLY A 175 3.77 12.48 2.09
CA GLY A 175 3.51 13.40 3.18
C GLY A 175 4.61 14.43 3.37
N VAL A 176 5.88 14.01 3.35
CA VAL A 176 7.04 14.91 3.39
C VAL A 176 7.05 15.82 2.16
N ALA A 177 6.82 15.26 0.97
CA ALA A 177 6.80 16.03 -0.27
C ALA A 177 5.76 17.17 -0.24
N LEU A 178 4.55 16.91 0.26
CA LEU A 178 3.49 17.90 0.41
C LEU A 178 3.74 18.87 1.58
N PHE A 179 4.23 18.37 2.71
CA PHE A 179 4.45 19.18 3.91
C PHE A 179 5.58 20.22 3.74
N LEU A 180 6.61 19.88 2.97
CA LEU A 180 7.74 20.77 2.67
C LEU A 180 7.31 22.14 2.09
N PRO A 181 6.61 22.22 0.95
CA PRO A 181 6.16 23.48 0.37
C PRO A 181 5.00 24.12 1.13
N LEU A 182 4.10 23.34 1.73
CA LEU A 182 2.88 23.87 2.38
C LEU A 182 3.16 24.48 3.76
N ALA A 183 4.06 23.88 4.55
CA ALA A 183 4.30 24.28 5.93
C ALA A 183 5.77 24.63 6.21
N TRP A 184 6.68 23.72 5.88
CA TRP A 184 8.07 23.79 6.37
C TRP A 184 8.87 24.94 5.76
N ARG A 185 8.90 25.04 4.42
CA ARG A 185 9.64 26.08 3.69
C ARG A 185 9.14 27.49 3.99
N PRO A 186 7.83 27.77 3.97
CA PRO A 186 7.32 29.08 4.37
C PRO A 186 7.72 29.47 5.80
N ALA A 187 7.69 28.52 6.74
CA ALA A 187 8.09 28.77 8.12
C ALA A 187 9.59 29.06 8.23
N LEU A 188 10.43 28.30 7.53
CA LEU A 188 11.88 28.52 7.45
C LEU A 188 12.22 29.91 6.89
N ARG A 189 11.57 30.31 5.79
CA ARG A 189 11.74 31.65 5.20
C ARG A 189 11.33 32.76 6.16
N SER A 190 10.23 32.57 6.91
CA SER A 190 9.76 33.53 7.91
C SER A 190 10.77 33.70 9.07
N ALA A 191 11.60 32.69 9.33
CA ALA A 191 12.67 32.74 10.31
C ALA A 191 14.01 33.23 9.74
N GLY A 192 14.11 33.52 8.44
CA GLY A 192 15.37 33.86 7.77
C GLY A 192 16.39 32.71 7.83
N ALA A 193 15.92 31.46 7.72
CA ALA A 193 16.76 30.28 7.83
C ALA A 193 16.53 29.32 6.65
N ASP A 194 17.50 29.20 5.75
CA ASP A 194 17.31 28.45 4.50
C ASP A 194 17.80 26.98 4.56
N GLN A 195 18.42 26.56 5.66
CA GLN A 195 19.32 25.38 5.64
C GLN A 195 18.82 24.09 6.34
N ALA A 196 17.64 24.05 6.96
CA ALA A 196 17.23 22.89 7.77
C ALA A 196 16.20 21.93 7.11
N GLU A 197 16.48 21.36 5.93
CA GLU A 197 15.62 20.30 5.32
C GLU A 197 16.29 18.92 5.22
N GLY A 198 17.58 18.78 5.52
CA GLY A 198 18.30 17.50 5.32
C GLY A 198 17.65 16.31 6.03
N ALA A 199 17.11 16.53 7.24
CA ALA A 199 16.37 15.51 7.98
C ALA A 199 15.10 15.04 7.25
N LEU A 200 14.44 15.93 6.50
CA LEU A 200 13.24 15.62 5.74
C LEU A 200 13.58 14.86 4.46
N TRP A 201 14.71 15.14 3.81
CA TRP A 201 15.18 14.34 2.68
C TRP A 201 15.58 12.91 3.09
N ALA A 202 16.20 12.75 4.26
CA ALA A 202 16.47 11.42 4.83
C ALA A 202 15.18 10.65 5.14
N LEU A 203 14.16 11.35 5.65
CA LEU A 203 12.84 10.78 5.90
C LEU A 203 12.11 10.41 4.60
N ALA A 204 12.17 11.26 3.57
CA ALA A 204 11.63 10.97 2.24
C ALA A 204 12.32 9.76 1.60
N PHE A 205 13.66 9.68 1.71
CA PHE A 205 14.44 8.51 1.28
C PHE A 205 13.93 7.22 1.94
N ALA A 206 13.78 7.23 3.27
CA ALA A 206 13.27 6.08 4.00
C ALA A 206 11.84 5.70 3.54
N GLY A 207 10.98 6.70 3.32
CA GLY A 207 9.65 6.50 2.77
C GLY A 207 9.68 5.81 1.40
N PHE A 208 10.44 6.35 0.45
CA PHE A 208 10.59 5.74 -0.88
C PHE A 208 11.19 4.34 -0.84
N LEU A 209 12.19 4.09 0.01
CA LEU A 209 12.77 2.77 0.19
C LEU A 209 11.72 1.76 0.67
N LEU A 210 10.87 2.14 1.64
CA LEU A 210 9.78 1.29 2.10
C LEU A 210 8.75 1.01 0.99
N VAL A 211 8.40 2.02 0.18
CA VAL A 211 7.53 1.82 -0.99
C VAL A 211 8.14 0.80 -1.95
N PHE A 212 9.42 0.96 -2.28
CA PHE A 212 10.13 0.04 -3.17
C PHE A 212 10.15 -1.39 -2.63
N LEU A 213 10.50 -1.57 -1.35
CA LEU A 213 10.53 -2.89 -0.71
C LEU A 213 9.14 -3.55 -0.67
N GLY A 214 8.11 -2.77 -0.34
CA GLY A 214 6.72 -3.21 -0.36
C GLY A 214 6.28 -3.62 -1.76
N ALA A 215 6.48 -2.76 -2.76
CA ALA A 215 6.13 -2.99 -4.15
C ALA A 215 6.87 -4.21 -4.73
N ALA A 216 8.19 -4.27 -4.58
CA ALA A 216 9.03 -5.38 -5.06
C ALA A 216 8.57 -6.74 -4.51
N SER A 217 8.10 -6.76 -3.25
CA SER A 217 7.55 -7.98 -2.65
C SER A 217 6.13 -8.30 -3.11
N LEU A 218 5.35 -7.33 -3.57
CA LEU A 218 3.97 -7.53 -4.03
C LEU A 218 3.90 -7.98 -5.50
N ILE A 219 4.83 -7.51 -6.35
CA ILE A 219 4.85 -7.78 -7.80
C ILE A 219 4.67 -9.28 -8.13
N PRO A 220 5.43 -10.25 -7.55
CA PRO A 220 5.31 -11.66 -7.92
C PRO A 220 3.95 -12.29 -7.62
N HIS A 221 3.13 -11.66 -6.78
CA HIS A 221 1.83 -12.16 -6.35
C HIS A 221 0.66 -11.66 -7.21
N HIS A 222 0.92 -10.74 -8.14
CA HIS A 222 -0.10 -10.06 -8.95
C HIS A 222 0.11 -10.28 -10.45
N ASP A 223 0.79 -11.36 -10.85
CA ASP A 223 1.10 -11.73 -12.24
C ASP A 223 1.73 -10.54 -13.04
N PRO A 224 3.02 -10.26 -12.79
CA PRO A 224 3.78 -9.11 -13.31
C PRO A 224 3.56 -8.84 -14.80
N GLY A 225 3.41 -7.58 -15.19
CA GLY A 225 3.24 -7.15 -16.59
C GLY A 225 1.92 -7.55 -17.26
N THR A 226 1.02 -8.28 -16.59
CA THR A 226 -0.22 -8.77 -17.21
C THR A 226 -1.50 -8.25 -16.57
N THR A 227 -1.49 -7.97 -15.26
CA THR A 227 -2.64 -7.44 -14.55
C THR A 227 -2.47 -5.96 -14.22
N ARG A 228 -3.60 -5.24 -14.04
CA ARG A 228 -3.58 -3.84 -13.56
C ARG A 228 -2.79 -3.68 -12.25
N PHE A 229 -2.90 -4.67 -11.36
CA PHE A 229 -2.26 -4.66 -10.05
C PHE A 229 -0.75 -4.82 -10.18
N GLY A 230 -0.31 -5.81 -10.97
CA GLY A 230 1.11 -6.02 -11.26
C GLY A 230 1.74 -4.78 -11.88
N LEU A 231 1.11 -4.22 -12.92
CA LEU A 231 1.58 -3.00 -13.59
C LEU A 231 1.64 -1.79 -12.65
N ALA A 232 0.66 -1.61 -11.77
CA ALA A 232 0.64 -0.52 -10.81
C ALA A 232 1.79 -0.64 -9.79
N TYR A 233 2.02 -1.83 -9.22
CA TYR A 233 3.13 -2.04 -8.29
C TYR A 233 4.50 -1.99 -8.97
N GLU A 234 4.63 -2.41 -10.22
CA GLU A 234 5.86 -2.25 -11.02
C GLU A 234 6.18 -0.77 -11.23
N ALA A 235 5.20 0.00 -11.75
CA ALA A 235 5.36 1.43 -11.95
C ALA A 235 5.67 2.14 -10.62
N GLY A 236 4.93 1.83 -9.56
CA GLY A 236 5.17 2.35 -8.22
C GLY A 236 6.57 2.01 -7.68
N GLY A 237 7.05 0.78 -7.89
CA GLY A 237 8.40 0.37 -7.52
C GLY A 237 9.50 1.13 -8.27
N ILE A 238 9.33 1.34 -9.58
CA ILE A 238 10.26 2.12 -10.41
C ILE A 238 10.28 3.59 -9.95
N ILE A 239 9.11 4.20 -9.76
CA ILE A 239 8.99 5.57 -9.27
C ILE A 239 9.65 5.68 -7.88
N ALA A 240 9.45 4.68 -7.02
CA ALA A 240 10.00 4.67 -5.67
C ALA A 240 11.52 4.56 -5.65
N ILE A 241 12.14 3.70 -6.46
CA ILE A 241 13.60 3.61 -6.50
C ILE A 241 14.24 4.88 -7.04
N VAL A 242 13.66 5.49 -8.08
CA VAL A 242 14.10 6.79 -8.61
C VAL A 242 13.95 7.89 -7.56
N GLY A 243 12.79 7.93 -6.88
CA GLY A 243 12.52 8.87 -5.79
C GLY A 243 13.48 8.72 -4.61
N ALA A 244 13.83 7.47 -4.23
CA ALA A 244 14.83 7.18 -3.21
C ALA A 244 16.20 7.72 -3.63
N THR A 245 16.68 7.41 -4.83
CA THR A 245 17.96 7.92 -5.33
C THR A 245 18.00 9.45 -5.34
N LEU A 246 16.96 10.11 -5.84
CA LEU A 246 16.87 11.57 -5.86
C LEU A 246 16.83 12.17 -4.45
N SER A 247 16.15 11.52 -3.50
CA SER A 247 16.10 11.95 -2.10
C SER A 247 17.46 11.80 -1.41
N ALA A 248 18.20 10.72 -1.70
CA ALA A 248 19.55 10.51 -1.20
C ALA A 248 20.52 11.57 -1.75
N ILE A 249 20.45 11.87 -3.05
CA ILE A 249 21.26 12.94 -3.67
C ILE A 249 20.87 14.31 -3.09
N ALA A 250 19.58 14.54 -2.80
CA ALA A 250 19.10 15.80 -2.22
C ALA A 250 19.64 16.10 -0.82
N LEU A 251 20.25 15.13 -0.13
CA LEU A 251 21.02 15.36 1.11
C LEU A 251 22.27 16.20 0.85
N VAL A 252 22.83 16.14 -0.36
CA VAL A 252 24.04 16.85 -0.77
C VAL A 252 23.71 17.98 -1.75
N ASP A 253 22.92 17.71 -2.80
CA ASP A 253 22.43 18.70 -3.77
C ASP A 253 20.91 18.83 -3.76
N ARG A 254 20.45 19.86 -3.05
CA ARG A 254 19.02 20.15 -2.83
C ARG A 254 18.26 20.47 -4.11
N ARG A 255 18.94 20.79 -5.23
CA ARG A 255 18.30 21.05 -6.54
C ARG A 255 17.51 19.83 -7.02
N LEU A 256 18.02 18.64 -6.72
CA LEU A 256 17.41 17.36 -7.11
C LEU A 256 16.17 17.01 -6.27
N GLY A 257 15.92 17.74 -5.18
CA GLY A 257 14.72 17.57 -4.35
C GLY A 257 13.41 17.82 -5.11
N ARG A 258 13.44 18.59 -6.21
CA ARG A 258 12.27 18.75 -7.11
C ARG A 258 11.91 17.43 -7.80
N GLY A 259 12.90 16.65 -8.22
CA GLY A 259 12.69 15.34 -8.82
C GLY A 259 12.09 14.36 -7.81
N ALA A 260 12.62 14.31 -6.58
CA ALA A 260 12.05 13.52 -5.51
C ALA A 260 10.59 13.91 -5.20
N PHE A 261 10.28 15.21 -5.20
CA PHE A 261 8.90 15.70 -5.05
C PHE A 261 7.98 15.20 -6.16
N ILE A 262 8.41 15.26 -7.42
CA ILE A 262 7.62 14.75 -8.57
C ILE A 262 7.38 13.25 -8.44
N CYS A 263 8.41 12.46 -8.08
CA CYS A 263 8.26 11.03 -7.86
C CYS A 263 7.28 10.74 -6.73
N ALA A 264 7.28 11.52 -5.64
CA ALA A 264 6.35 11.33 -4.55
C ALA A 264 4.90 11.54 -5.01
N LEU A 265 4.62 12.64 -5.73
CA LEU A 265 3.29 12.89 -6.27
C LEU A 265 2.87 11.82 -7.30
N ALA A 266 3.81 11.29 -8.07
CA ALA A 266 3.53 10.20 -9.02
C ALA A 266 3.15 8.88 -8.34
N LEU A 267 3.45 8.70 -7.04
CA LEU A 267 2.99 7.53 -6.27
C LEU A 267 1.53 7.62 -5.82
N LEU A 268 0.96 8.82 -5.71
CA LEU A 268 -0.40 9.04 -5.19
C LEU A 268 -1.49 8.22 -5.90
N PRO A 269 -1.49 8.08 -7.24
CA PRO A 269 -2.51 7.31 -7.93
C PRO A 269 -2.33 5.79 -7.81
N VAL A 270 -1.16 5.30 -7.36
CA VAL A 270 -0.83 3.87 -7.38
C VAL A 270 -1.82 3.04 -6.56
N PRO A 271 -2.18 3.41 -5.30
CA PRO A 271 -3.23 2.73 -4.55
C PRO A 271 -4.57 2.66 -5.28
N SER A 272 -5.00 3.75 -5.92
CA SER A 272 -6.28 3.81 -6.63
C SER A 272 -6.31 2.93 -7.87
N VAL A 273 -5.19 2.84 -8.59
CA VAL A 273 -5.05 1.94 -9.75
C VAL A 273 -4.90 0.48 -9.33
N ALA A 274 -4.19 0.24 -8.22
CA ALA A 274 -4.00 -1.07 -7.61
C ALA A 274 -5.14 -1.48 -6.66
N GLY A 275 -6.23 -0.73 -6.65
CA GLY A 275 -7.34 -0.89 -5.71
C GLY A 275 -8.70 -0.85 -6.41
N HIS A 276 -9.74 -0.68 -5.59
CA HIS A 276 -11.13 -0.84 -6.01
C HIS A 276 -11.71 0.35 -6.77
N ALA A 277 -11.04 1.51 -6.75
CA ALA A 277 -11.55 2.73 -7.36
C ALA A 277 -11.88 2.58 -8.86
N LEU A 278 -11.27 1.58 -9.53
CA LEU A 278 -11.47 1.29 -10.96
C LEU A 278 -12.40 0.09 -11.24
N ASP A 279 -13.04 -0.51 -10.24
CA ASP A 279 -13.81 -1.74 -10.40
C ASP A 279 -15.07 -1.59 -11.26
N ARG A 280 -15.54 -2.73 -11.79
CA ARG A 280 -16.75 -2.82 -12.62
C ARG A 280 -17.99 -2.83 -11.71
N GLY A 281 -18.30 -1.67 -11.16
CA GLY A 281 -19.45 -1.46 -10.26
C GLY A 281 -19.39 -0.11 -9.51
N GLN A 282 -18.21 0.50 -9.47
CA GLN A 282 -17.93 1.74 -8.76
C GLN A 282 -18.23 2.98 -9.62
N TRP A 283 -19.51 3.24 -9.93
CA TRP A 283 -19.92 4.42 -10.71
C TRP A 283 -20.31 5.60 -9.81
N PRO A 284 -19.87 6.85 -10.10
CA PRO A 284 -18.99 7.26 -11.20
C PRO A 284 -17.48 7.09 -10.88
N ARG A 285 -16.76 6.36 -11.74
CA ARG A 285 -15.35 5.99 -11.54
C ARG A 285 -14.39 7.17 -11.35
N PRO A 286 -14.46 8.26 -12.15
CA PRO A 286 -13.54 9.38 -11.98
C PRO A 286 -13.66 10.02 -10.60
N LEU A 287 -14.87 10.06 -10.04
CA LEU A 287 -15.12 10.61 -8.71
C LEU A 287 -14.49 9.73 -7.63
N ASN A 288 -14.63 8.40 -7.73
CA ASN A 288 -14.05 7.46 -6.77
C ASN A 288 -12.52 7.49 -6.80
N VAL A 289 -11.90 7.57 -7.98
CA VAL A 289 -10.45 7.73 -8.11
C VAL A 289 -9.99 9.07 -7.53
N ALA A 290 -10.71 10.16 -7.81
CA ALA A 290 -10.39 11.47 -7.25
C ALA A 290 -10.53 11.48 -5.72
N ALA A 291 -11.61 10.91 -5.19
CA ALA A 291 -11.84 10.77 -3.76
C ALA A 291 -10.72 9.97 -3.09
N ASP A 292 -10.35 8.81 -3.65
CA ASP A 292 -9.28 7.96 -3.11
C ASP A 292 -7.90 8.65 -3.14
N ILE A 293 -7.54 9.33 -4.24
CA ILE A 293 -6.30 10.12 -4.33
C ILE A 293 -6.29 11.27 -3.30
N LEU A 294 -7.42 11.96 -3.12
CA LEU A 294 -7.56 13.03 -2.14
C LEU A 294 -7.49 12.48 -0.71
N HIS A 295 -8.14 11.36 -0.42
CA HIS A 295 -8.10 10.67 0.85
C HIS A 295 -6.67 10.29 1.22
N VAL A 296 -5.97 9.59 0.32
CA VAL A 296 -4.58 9.16 0.51
C VAL A 296 -3.65 10.36 0.63
N GLY A 297 -3.82 11.40 -0.17
CA GLY A 297 -3.02 12.62 -0.09
C GLY A 297 -3.22 13.38 1.23
N ALA A 298 -4.46 13.47 1.72
CA ALA A 298 -4.79 14.09 3.00
C ALA A 298 -4.22 13.28 4.18
N ALA A 299 -4.33 11.95 4.13
CA ALA A 299 -3.74 11.05 5.12
C ALA A 299 -2.19 11.14 5.10
N ALA A 300 -1.60 11.22 3.91
CA ALA A 300 -0.16 11.33 3.74
C ALA A 300 0.38 12.64 4.32
N VAL A 301 -0.19 13.79 3.97
CA VAL A 301 0.31 15.08 4.51
C VAL A 301 0.17 15.16 6.02
N TRP A 302 -0.84 14.50 6.59
CA TRP A 302 -1.03 14.40 8.04
C TRP A 302 0.05 13.51 8.68
N ILE A 303 0.16 12.25 8.29
CA ILE A 303 1.12 11.29 8.88
C ILE A 303 2.56 11.69 8.61
N GLY A 304 2.91 12.00 7.35
CA GLY A 304 4.24 12.44 6.99
C GLY A 304 4.60 13.81 7.58
N GLY A 305 3.61 14.71 7.74
CA GLY A 305 3.79 15.98 8.45
C GLY A 305 4.11 15.80 9.93
N LEU A 306 3.39 14.90 10.63
CA LEU A 306 3.66 14.57 12.03
C LEU A 306 5.05 13.97 12.23
N LEU A 307 5.47 13.05 11.34
CA LEU A 307 6.83 12.48 11.37
C LEU A 307 7.89 13.53 11.03
N ALA A 308 7.62 14.41 10.06
CA ALA A 308 8.49 15.54 9.74
C ALA A 308 8.68 16.47 10.94
N LEU A 309 7.64 16.71 11.74
CA LEU A 309 7.76 17.45 12.99
C LEU A 309 8.57 16.68 14.03
N ALA A 310 8.21 15.43 14.31
CA ALA A 310 8.85 14.61 15.33
C ALA A 310 10.36 14.45 15.10
N ILE A 311 10.78 14.34 13.83
CA ILE A 311 12.18 14.08 13.45
C ILE A 311 12.91 15.36 13.06
N GLY A 312 12.24 16.25 12.34
CA GLY A 312 12.81 17.47 11.76
C GLY A 312 12.87 18.62 12.75
N LEU A 313 11.85 18.80 13.60
CA LEU A 313 11.81 19.93 14.54
C LEU A 313 12.96 19.91 15.55
N PRO A 314 13.30 18.78 16.22
CA PRO A 314 14.44 18.73 17.13
C PRO A 314 15.77 19.02 16.43
N ARG A 315 15.92 18.59 15.17
CA ARG A 315 17.13 18.82 14.37
C ARG A 315 17.26 20.26 13.92
N ALA A 316 16.17 20.86 13.43
CA ALA A 316 16.13 22.27 13.07
C ALA A 316 16.38 23.16 14.30
N ALA A 317 15.81 22.82 15.46
CA ALA A 317 16.01 23.58 16.69
C ALA A 317 17.49 23.65 17.13
N ARG A 318 18.30 22.62 16.82
CA ARG A 318 19.74 22.61 17.11
C ARG A 318 20.54 23.57 16.21
N SER A 319 20.08 23.82 14.99
CA SER A 319 20.77 24.70 14.03
C SER A 319 20.29 26.16 14.09
N LEU A 320 19.12 26.43 14.67
CA LEU A 320 18.50 27.75 14.70
C LEU A 320 18.81 28.50 15.99
N SER A 321 19.00 29.82 15.91
CA SER A 321 19.07 30.71 17.08
C SER A 321 17.73 30.75 17.84
N ALA A 322 17.73 31.26 19.07
CA ALA A 322 16.49 31.37 19.86
C ALA A 322 15.41 32.20 19.16
N GLU A 323 15.80 33.32 18.54
CA GLU A 323 14.91 34.20 17.79
C GLU A 323 14.37 33.51 16.52
N GLN A 324 15.25 32.82 15.77
CA GLN A 324 14.84 32.07 14.58
C GLN A 324 13.88 30.93 14.95
N ARG A 325 14.12 30.21 16.06
CA ARG A 325 13.21 29.18 16.55
C ARG A 325 11.83 29.73 16.88
N ALA A 326 11.77 30.90 17.54
CA ALA A 326 10.51 31.54 17.88
C ALA A 326 9.72 31.91 16.61
N ARG A 327 10.37 32.57 15.63
CA ARG A 327 9.76 32.92 14.34
C ARG A 327 9.32 31.68 13.54
N PHE A 328 10.17 30.67 13.49
CA PHE A 328 9.88 29.41 12.80
C PHE A 328 8.65 28.74 13.38
N THR A 329 8.59 28.59 14.71
CA THR A 329 7.47 27.93 15.39
C THR A 329 6.18 28.75 15.24
N ALA A 330 6.25 30.07 15.41
CA ALA A 330 5.10 30.97 15.23
C ALA A 330 4.54 30.91 13.80
N ALA A 331 5.39 30.70 12.79
CA ALA A 331 4.95 30.54 11.41
C ALA A 331 4.45 29.11 11.10
N LEU A 332 5.01 28.09 11.75
CA LEU A 332 4.71 26.69 11.46
C LEU A 332 3.39 26.23 12.08
N VAL A 333 3.10 26.63 13.32
CA VAL A 333 1.93 26.14 14.07
C VAL A 333 0.61 26.48 13.35
N PRO A 334 0.33 27.72 12.92
CA PRO A 334 -0.93 28.02 12.22
C PRO A 334 -1.08 27.25 10.90
N ARG A 335 0.01 27.03 10.17
CA ARG A 335 0.01 26.26 8.92
C ARG A 335 -0.30 24.80 9.16
N LEU A 336 0.29 24.21 10.21
CA LEU A 336 -0.02 22.85 10.62
C LEU A 336 -1.50 22.71 11.00
N SER A 337 -2.03 23.65 11.78
CA SER A 337 -3.45 23.64 12.17
C SER A 337 -4.38 23.72 10.96
N ALA A 338 -4.07 24.58 9.99
CA ALA A 338 -4.86 24.69 8.76
C ALA A 338 -4.79 23.40 7.91
N ILE A 339 -3.58 22.84 7.72
CA ILE A 339 -3.39 21.58 7.00
C ILE A 339 -4.15 20.44 7.70
N ALA A 340 -4.05 20.34 9.03
CA ALA A 340 -4.74 19.31 9.79
C ALA A 340 -6.26 19.41 9.63
N LEU A 341 -6.82 20.62 9.71
CA LEU A 341 -8.26 20.84 9.53
C LEU A 341 -8.72 20.45 8.12
N VAL A 342 -7.98 20.88 7.09
CA VAL A 342 -8.28 20.51 5.70
C VAL A 342 -8.14 19.01 5.47
N SER A 343 -7.08 18.38 5.98
CA SER A 343 -6.87 16.94 5.86
C SER A 343 -8.02 16.15 6.50
N VAL A 344 -8.44 16.51 7.71
CA VAL A 344 -9.56 15.83 8.39
C VAL A 344 -10.87 16.03 7.62
N ALA A 345 -11.13 17.25 7.12
CA ALA A 345 -12.30 17.51 6.32
C ALA A 345 -12.32 16.68 5.03
N VAL A 346 -11.18 16.61 4.32
CA VAL A 346 -11.04 15.81 3.09
C VAL A 346 -11.27 14.33 3.41
N ILE A 347 -10.56 13.77 4.39
CA ILE A 347 -10.72 12.38 4.82
C ILE A 347 -12.17 12.07 5.21
N GLY A 348 -12.88 13.01 5.83
CA GLY A 348 -14.28 12.82 6.24
C GLY A 348 -15.29 12.82 5.09
N VAL A 349 -14.96 13.44 3.94
CA VAL A 349 -15.87 13.52 2.78
C VAL A 349 -15.51 12.57 1.63
N THR A 350 -14.31 11.98 1.66
CA THR A 350 -13.82 11.00 0.68
C THR A 350 -13.81 9.60 1.27
#